data_AF-G7CLQ7-F1
#
_entry.id   AF-G7CLQ7-F1
#
_cell.length_a   1.000
_cell.length_b   1.000
_cell.length_c   1.000
_cell.angle_alpha   90.00
_cell.angle_beta   90.00
_cell.angle_gamma   90.00
#
_symmetry.space_group_name_H-M   'P 1'
#
loop_
_entity.id
_entity.type
_entity.pdbx_description
1 polymer ?
#
loop_
_entity_poly.entity_id
_entity_poly.type
_entity_poly.pdbx_seq_one_letter_code
_entity_poly.pdbx_strand_id
1 'polypeptide(L)'
;MDADRNVALVHQYRHPVRRRLWELPAGLLDEPGEPPHLTAARELEEEAGLAARDWRVLVDLVSSPGFSDECVRVYLATGLTEVPRPDAHHEEADLTLRWFPLAEAVRMVLAGEIVNSIAVAGLLAAHAHAGAHPGPTAELRSVDAPWPDRPTDFAARKAHR
;
A
#
# COMPACT_ATOMS: atom_id res chain seq x y z
N MET A 1 -1.70 -8.58 5.07
CA MET A 1 -0.88 -9.54 5.84
C MET A 1 -1.75 -10.73 6.18
N ASP A 2 -1.26 -11.95 5.93
CA ASP A 2 -1.98 -13.17 6.26
C ASP A 2 -1.83 -13.55 7.75
N ALA A 3 -2.39 -14.70 8.15
CA ALA A 3 -2.32 -15.19 9.53
C ALA A 3 -0.90 -15.59 9.96
N ASP A 4 -0.04 -15.97 9.02
CA ASP A 4 1.34 -16.41 9.24
C ASP A 4 2.34 -15.24 9.17
N ARG A 5 1.84 -14.00 9.10
CA ARG A 5 2.62 -12.75 8.97
C ARG A 5 3.43 -12.67 7.68
N ASN A 6 2.91 -13.25 6.60
CA ASN A 6 3.39 -12.99 5.26
C ASN A 6 2.71 -11.73 4.69
N VAL A 7 3.46 -11.01 3.87
CA VAL A 7 3.03 -9.83 3.13
C VAL A 7 3.11 -10.10 1.64
N ALA A 8 2.10 -9.65 0.91
CA ALA A 8 2.07 -9.72 -0.53
C ALA A 8 2.74 -8.46 -1.11
N LEU A 9 3.73 -8.66 -1.97
CA LEU A 9 4.42 -7.59 -2.69
C LEU A 9 4.29 -7.83 -4.18
N VAL A 10 4.24 -6.73 -4.93
CA VAL A 10 4.23 -6.76 -6.38
C VAL A 10 5.60 -6.39 -6.94
N HIS A 11 5.96 -6.97 -8.08
CA HIS A 11 7.22 -6.70 -8.78
C HIS A 11 6.97 -5.89 -10.05
N GLN A 12 7.05 -4.56 -9.92
CA GLN A 12 6.64 -3.64 -10.98
C GLN A 12 7.84 -2.95 -11.63
N TYR A 13 7.83 -2.82 -12.96
CA TYR A 13 8.84 -2.03 -13.66
C TYR A 13 8.56 -0.53 -13.49
N ARG A 14 9.55 0.22 -12.99
CA ARG A 14 9.47 1.67 -12.87
C ARG A 14 10.45 2.33 -13.83
N HIS A 15 9.92 2.98 -14.87
CA HIS A 15 10.73 3.64 -15.90
C HIS A 15 11.74 4.66 -15.35
N PRO A 16 11.42 5.52 -14.36
CA PRO A 16 12.36 6.51 -13.84
C PRO A 16 13.67 5.91 -13.29
N VAL A 17 13.62 4.70 -12.72
CA VAL A 17 14.79 3.99 -12.17
C VAL A 17 15.24 2.82 -13.06
N ARG A 18 14.58 2.60 -14.19
CA ARG A 18 14.89 1.61 -15.24
C ARG A 18 15.08 0.17 -14.73
N ARG A 19 14.35 -0.21 -13.70
CA ARG A 19 14.35 -1.58 -13.16
C ARG A 19 13.03 -1.90 -12.49
N ARG A 20 12.84 -3.18 -12.18
CA ARG A 20 11.71 -3.62 -11.36
C ARG A 20 11.99 -3.37 -9.88
N LEU A 21 10.96 -2.93 -9.17
CA LEU A 21 10.96 -2.69 -7.74
C LEU A 21 9.95 -3.64 -7.09
N TRP A 22 10.27 -4.07 -5.87
CA TRP A 22 9.29 -4.66 -4.97
C TRP A 22 8.50 -3.54 -4.32
N GLU A 23 7.18 -3.57 -4.48
CA GLU A 23 6.26 -2.55 -4.01
C GLU A 23 5.08 -3.20 -3.27
N LEU A 24 4.37 -2.41 -2.46
CA LEU A 24 3.08 -2.83 -1.93
C LEU A 24 2.03 -2.69 -3.05
N PRO A 25 0.96 -3.51 -3.05
CA PRO A 25 -0.21 -3.21 -3.87
C PRO A 25 -0.71 -1.80 -3.57
N ALA A 26 -0.89 -0.98 -4.60
CA ALA A 26 -1.21 0.43 -4.46
C ALA A 26 -1.76 1.02 -5.76
N GLY A 27 -2.84 1.79 -5.64
CA GLY A 27 -3.37 2.60 -6.74
C GLY A 27 -3.70 4.02 -6.36
N LEU A 28 -4.12 4.78 -7.36
CA LEU A 28 -4.41 6.20 -7.25
C LEU A 28 -5.84 6.45 -6.74
N LEU A 29 -6.03 7.54 -6.00
CA LEU A 29 -7.36 8.03 -5.66
C LEU A 29 -7.94 8.78 -6.86
N ASP A 30 -8.53 8.04 -7.80
CA ASP A 30 -8.94 8.54 -9.10
C ASP A 30 -10.45 8.72 -9.27
N GLU A 31 -11.24 8.17 -8.33
CA GLU A 31 -12.69 8.33 -8.20
C GLU A 31 -13.07 9.46 -7.22
N PRO A 32 -13.68 10.57 -7.70
CA PRO A 32 -14.04 11.70 -6.85
C PRO A 32 -15.03 11.32 -5.74
N GLY A 33 -14.66 11.64 -4.49
CA GLY A 33 -15.52 11.42 -3.33
C GLY A 33 -15.49 9.99 -2.78
N GLU A 34 -14.75 9.06 -3.40
CA GLU A 34 -14.58 7.72 -2.86
C GLU A 34 -13.78 7.76 -1.53
N PRO A 35 -14.25 7.05 -0.48
CA PRO A 35 -13.46 6.78 0.71
C PRO A 35 -12.17 6.04 0.35
N PRO A 36 -10.98 6.51 0.78
CA PRO A 36 -9.70 5.92 0.35
C PRO A 36 -9.51 4.42 0.67
N HIS A 37 -10.21 3.90 1.68
CA HIS A 37 -10.16 2.48 2.01
C HIS A 37 -10.91 1.60 1.01
N LEU A 38 -11.91 2.14 0.30
CA LEU A 38 -12.60 1.42 -0.79
C LEU A 38 -11.70 1.34 -2.02
N THR A 39 -11.03 2.44 -2.36
CA THR A 39 -9.99 2.43 -3.41
C THR A 39 -8.91 1.41 -3.09
N ALA A 40 -8.38 1.42 -1.87
CA ALA A 40 -7.36 0.45 -1.45
C ALA A 40 -7.84 -1.02 -1.53
N ALA A 41 -9.13 -1.27 -1.27
CA ALA A 41 -9.73 -2.60 -1.40
C ALA A 41 -9.86 -3.04 -2.88
N ARG A 42 -10.28 -2.14 -3.77
CA ARG A 42 -10.35 -2.39 -5.22
C ARG A 42 -8.97 -2.72 -5.80
N GLU A 43 -7.98 -1.89 -5.48
CA GLU A 43 -6.60 -2.07 -5.96
C GLU A 43 -5.98 -3.38 -5.44
N LEU A 44 -6.28 -3.77 -4.19
CA LEU A 44 -5.85 -5.06 -3.65
C LEU A 44 -6.45 -6.25 -4.43
N GLU A 45 -7.71 -6.14 -4.87
CA GLU A 45 -8.36 -7.15 -5.70
C GLU A 45 -7.74 -7.20 -7.10
N GLU A 46 -7.56 -6.06 -7.76
CA GLU A 46 -7.03 -5.95 -9.13
C GLU A 46 -5.56 -6.40 -9.24
N GLU A 47 -4.71 -5.91 -8.34
CA GLU A 47 -3.27 -6.17 -8.40
C GLU A 47 -2.86 -7.50 -7.75
N ALA A 48 -3.54 -7.90 -6.67
CA ALA A 48 -3.15 -9.06 -5.88
C ALA A 48 -4.16 -10.22 -5.89
N GLY A 49 -5.38 -10.04 -6.39
CA GLY A 49 -6.42 -11.07 -6.32
C GLY A 49 -6.80 -11.41 -4.88
N LEU A 50 -6.79 -10.40 -4.00
CA LEU A 50 -7.05 -10.56 -2.58
C LEU A 50 -8.18 -9.62 -2.15
N ALA A 51 -9.10 -10.16 -1.36
CA ALA A 51 -10.02 -9.39 -0.54
C ALA A 51 -9.59 -9.49 0.93
N ALA A 52 -9.94 -8.48 1.72
CA ALA A 52 -9.61 -8.43 3.14
C ALA A 52 -10.83 -8.02 3.96
N ARG A 53 -11.03 -8.72 5.08
CA ARG A 53 -12.14 -8.46 6.00
C ARG A 53 -11.88 -7.26 6.90
N ASP A 54 -10.65 -7.11 7.40
CA ASP A 54 -10.32 -6.11 8.40
C ASP A 54 -9.31 -5.11 7.83
N TRP A 55 -9.63 -3.82 7.98
CA TRP A 55 -8.81 -2.72 7.49
C TRP A 55 -8.51 -1.73 8.61
N ARG A 56 -7.24 -1.34 8.74
CA ARG A 56 -6.79 -0.29 9.66
C ARG A 56 -5.76 0.60 8.97
N VAL A 57 -5.73 1.88 9.33
CA VAL A 57 -4.69 2.78 8.82
C VAL A 57 -3.38 2.43 9.53
N LEU A 58 -2.36 2.08 8.75
CA LEU A 58 -1.05 1.70 9.24
C LEU A 58 -0.13 2.91 9.36
N VAL A 59 0.10 3.63 8.27
CA VAL A 59 1.00 4.79 8.23
C VAL A 59 0.59 5.74 7.10
N ASP A 60 0.74 7.05 7.32
CA ASP A 60 0.63 8.07 6.27
C ASP A 60 2.02 8.63 6.00
N LEU A 61 2.35 8.90 4.74
CA LEU A 61 3.62 9.50 4.35
C LEU A 61 3.46 10.52 3.21
N VAL A 62 4.31 11.54 3.21
CA VAL A 62 4.53 12.43 2.06
C VAL A 62 5.74 11.90 1.30
N SER A 63 5.57 11.52 0.04
CA SER A 63 6.60 10.78 -0.71
C SER A 63 7.80 11.65 -1.06
N SER A 64 7.56 12.93 -1.37
CA SER A 64 8.56 13.86 -1.92
C SER A 64 8.21 15.33 -1.65
N PRO A 65 8.20 15.76 -0.36
CA PRO A 65 7.71 17.09 0.06
C PRO A 65 8.49 18.27 -0.54
N GLY A 66 9.69 18.03 -1.09
CA GLY A 66 10.47 19.07 -1.76
C GLY A 66 9.93 19.51 -3.12
N PHE A 67 9.05 18.72 -3.76
CA PHE A 67 8.56 19.04 -5.12
C PHE A 67 7.17 18.48 -5.46
N SER A 68 6.61 17.59 -4.65
CA SER A 68 5.31 16.96 -4.89
C SER A 68 4.44 17.06 -3.64
N ASP A 69 3.15 17.28 -3.85
CA ASP A 69 2.08 17.15 -2.87
C ASP A 69 1.59 15.70 -2.73
N GLU A 70 2.23 14.74 -3.40
CA GLU A 70 1.89 13.32 -3.32
C GLU A 70 2.03 12.82 -1.87
N CYS A 71 0.89 12.41 -1.34
CA CYS A 71 0.78 11.79 -0.03
C CYS A 71 0.10 10.44 -0.20
N VAL A 72 0.59 9.46 0.57
CA VAL A 72 0.13 8.07 0.50
C VAL A 72 -0.31 7.62 1.89
N ARG A 73 -1.48 7.00 1.94
CA ARG A 73 -1.98 6.29 3.12
C ARG A 73 -1.84 4.80 2.90
N VAL A 74 -1.09 4.15 3.78
CA VAL A 74 -0.90 2.70 3.78
C VAL A 74 -1.83 2.06 4.80
N TYR A 75 -2.51 1.00 4.39
CA TYR A 75 -3.42 0.23 5.22
C TYR A 75 -2.80 -1.11 5.64
N LEU A 76 -3.15 -1.58 6.85
CA LEU A 76 -3.02 -2.97 7.22
C LEU A 76 -4.34 -3.67 6.92
N ALA A 77 -4.31 -4.53 5.91
CA ALA A 77 -5.41 -5.42 5.52
C ALA A 77 -5.15 -6.83 6.08
N THR A 78 -6.09 -7.38 6.84
CA THR A 78 -6.03 -8.73 7.43
C THR A 78 -7.33 -9.50 7.25
N GLY A 79 -7.31 -10.81 7.54
CA GLY A 79 -8.45 -11.69 7.24
C GLY A 79 -8.62 -11.83 5.73
N LEU A 80 -7.54 -12.24 5.06
CA LEU A 80 -7.42 -12.26 3.61
C LEU A 80 -8.12 -13.49 3.01
N THR A 81 -8.71 -13.30 1.84
CA THR A 81 -9.28 -14.36 1.00
C THR A 81 -8.88 -14.15 -0.45
N GLU A 82 -8.57 -15.22 -1.16
CA GLU A 82 -8.33 -15.17 -2.60
C GLU A 82 -9.63 -14.88 -3.35
N VAL A 83 -9.56 -13.99 -4.31
CA VAL A 83 -10.66 -13.64 -5.22
C VAL A 83 -10.14 -13.66 -6.66
N PRO A 84 -11.00 -13.97 -7.66
CA PRO A 84 -10.61 -13.92 -9.06
C PRO A 84 -10.08 -12.53 -9.40
N ARG A 85 -8.90 -12.45 -10.02
CA ARG A 85 -8.41 -11.19 -10.57
C ARG A 85 -9.26 -10.82 -11.79
N PRO A 86 -9.78 -9.58 -11.90
CA PRO A 86 -10.32 -9.10 -13.15
C PRO A 86 -9.26 -9.14 -14.25
N ASP A 87 -9.69 -9.13 -15.53
CA ASP A 87 -8.77 -9.12 -16.66
C ASP A 87 -7.83 -7.91 -16.55
N ALA A 88 -6.55 -8.16 -16.27
CA ALA A 88 -5.57 -7.10 -16.06
C ALA A 88 -5.41 -6.24 -17.33
N HIS A 89 -5.60 -4.94 -17.19
CA HIS A 89 -5.47 -3.99 -18.29
C HIS A 89 -4.15 -3.21 -18.18
N HIS A 90 -3.40 -3.11 -19.28
CA HIS A 90 -2.27 -2.18 -19.43
C HIS A 90 -1.07 -2.43 -18.48
N GLU A 91 -0.75 -1.49 -17.58
CA GLU A 91 0.45 -1.51 -16.73
C GLU A 91 0.46 -2.69 -15.73
N GLU A 92 -0.69 -3.34 -15.53
CA GLU A 92 -0.89 -4.47 -14.63
C GLU A 92 -0.66 -5.84 -15.27
N ALA A 93 -0.58 -5.93 -16.59
CA ALA A 93 -0.41 -7.21 -17.28
C ALA A 93 0.94 -7.90 -16.95
N ASP A 94 1.93 -7.12 -16.52
CA ASP A 94 3.29 -7.56 -16.22
C ASP A 94 3.59 -7.61 -14.70
N LEU A 95 2.58 -7.29 -13.86
CA LEU A 95 2.68 -7.30 -12.40
C LEU A 95 2.76 -8.73 -11.87
N THR A 96 3.88 -9.07 -11.22
CA THR A 96 4.06 -10.36 -10.53
C THR A 96 3.84 -10.19 -9.03
N LEU A 97 2.85 -10.89 -8.47
CA LEU A 97 2.64 -10.97 -7.03
C LEU A 97 3.52 -12.04 -6.39
N ARG A 98 4.12 -11.73 -5.24
CA ARG A 98 4.84 -12.72 -4.42
C ARG A 98 4.64 -12.46 -2.92
N TRP A 99 4.53 -13.55 -2.18
CA TRP A 99 4.47 -13.54 -0.73
C TRP A 99 5.86 -13.62 -0.10
N PHE A 100 6.06 -12.85 0.96
CA PHE A 100 7.28 -12.85 1.77
C PHE A 100 6.92 -12.87 3.26
N PRO A 101 7.64 -13.61 4.10
CA PRO A 101 7.58 -13.39 5.54
C PRO A 101 7.91 -11.93 5.87
N LEU A 102 7.13 -11.29 6.75
CA LEU A 102 7.36 -9.89 7.12
C LEU A 102 8.80 -9.63 7.60
N ALA A 103 9.37 -10.56 8.37
CA ALA A 103 10.75 -10.46 8.83
C ALA A 103 11.77 -10.50 7.68
N GLU A 104 11.52 -11.28 6.63
CA GLU A 104 12.35 -11.32 5.43
C GLU A 104 12.22 -10.01 4.65
N ALA A 105 11.00 -9.52 4.44
CA ALA A 105 10.77 -8.25 3.76
C ALA A 105 11.46 -7.07 4.47
N VAL A 106 11.46 -7.05 5.80
CA VAL A 106 12.22 -6.05 6.59
C VAL A 106 13.72 -6.21 6.39
N ARG A 107 14.26 -7.44 6.40
CA ARG A 107 15.68 -7.68 6.07
C ARG A 107 16.01 -7.13 4.68
N MET A 108 15.15 -7.37 3.69
CA MET A 108 15.33 -6.88 2.32
C MET A 108 15.31 -5.35 2.24
N VAL A 109 14.46 -4.68 3.02
CA VAL A 109 14.48 -3.21 3.18
C VAL A 109 15.83 -2.74 3.71
N LEU A 110 16.31 -3.31 4.81
CA LEU A 110 17.58 -2.92 5.44
C LEU A 110 18.81 -3.26 4.58
N ALA A 111 18.69 -4.26 3.71
CA ALA A 111 19.71 -4.63 2.72
C ALA A 111 19.69 -3.76 1.45
N GLY A 112 18.69 -2.88 1.28
CA GLY A 112 18.53 -2.07 0.07
C GLY A 112 17.97 -2.83 -1.14
N GLU A 113 17.40 -4.01 -0.94
CA GLU A 113 16.73 -4.82 -1.96
C GLU A 113 15.30 -4.28 -2.24
N ILE A 114 14.62 -3.79 -1.20
CA ILE A 114 13.36 -3.04 -1.29
C ILE A 114 13.66 -1.57 -1.04
N VAL A 115 13.38 -0.73 -2.04
CA VAL A 115 13.75 0.71 -2.01
C VAL A 115 12.59 1.66 -2.30
N ASN A 116 11.42 1.13 -2.70
CA ASN A 116 10.23 1.96 -2.87
C ASN A 116 9.83 2.52 -1.50
N SER A 117 9.71 3.85 -1.38
CA SER A 117 9.53 4.53 -0.09
C SER A 117 8.22 4.14 0.61
N ILE A 118 7.15 3.90 -0.14
CA ILE A 118 5.85 3.45 0.37
C ILE A 118 5.98 2.04 0.94
N ALA A 119 6.65 1.13 0.21
CA ALA A 119 6.92 -0.22 0.67
C ALA A 119 7.82 -0.24 1.92
N VAL A 120 8.88 0.55 1.94
CA VAL A 120 9.76 0.71 3.12
C VAL A 120 8.96 1.15 4.33
N ALA A 121 8.15 2.22 4.19
CA ALA A 121 7.33 2.74 5.28
C ALA A 121 6.32 1.71 5.79
N GLY A 122 5.56 1.08 4.88
CA GLY A 122 4.54 0.10 5.25
C GLY A 122 5.12 -1.16 5.90
N LEU A 123 6.21 -1.70 5.39
CA LEU A 123 6.85 -2.91 5.93
C LEU A 123 7.43 -2.66 7.33
N LEU A 124 8.15 -1.55 7.53
CA LEU A 124 8.71 -1.21 8.83
C LEU A 124 7.62 -0.88 9.85
N ALA A 125 6.54 -0.19 9.43
CA ALA A 125 5.39 0.09 10.29
C ALA A 125 4.65 -1.20 10.69
N ALA A 126 4.43 -2.12 9.75
CA ALA A 126 3.82 -3.42 10.04
C ALA A 126 4.68 -4.24 11.01
N HIS A 127 6.00 -4.22 10.84
CA HIS A 127 6.94 -4.90 11.73
C HIS A 127 6.92 -4.32 13.15
N ALA A 128 6.95 -2.99 13.27
CA ALA A 128 6.85 -2.30 14.55
C ALA A 128 5.52 -2.63 15.26
N HIS A 129 4.41 -2.64 14.53
CA HIS A 129 3.10 -3.03 15.06
C HIS A 129 3.07 -4.49 15.53
N ALA A 130 3.60 -5.43 14.73
CA ALA A 130 3.60 -6.85 15.06
C ALA A 130 4.48 -7.22 16.27
N GLY A 131 5.46 -6.38 16.62
CA GLY A 131 6.33 -6.51 17.80
C GLY A 131 5.92 -5.63 18.98
N ALA A 132 4.88 -4.79 18.85
CA ALA A 132 4.47 -3.87 19.89
C ALA A 132 3.85 -4.61 21.08
N HIS A 133 4.24 -4.20 22.29
CA HIS A 133 3.52 -4.59 23.51
C HIS A 133 2.22 -3.79 23.59
N PRO A 134 1.17 -4.31 24.25
CA PRO A 134 -0.10 -3.61 24.39
C PRO A 134 0.10 -2.17 24.90
N GLY A 135 -0.40 -1.18 24.14
CA GLY A 135 -0.22 0.24 24.45
C GLY A 135 -0.60 1.15 23.27
N PRO A 136 -0.48 2.48 23.42
CA PRO A 136 -0.91 3.46 22.40
C PRO A 136 -0.19 3.32 21.05
N THR A 137 1.02 2.78 21.05
CA THR A 137 1.80 2.52 19.83
C THR A 137 1.43 1.19 19.16
N ALA A 138 0.68 0.33 19.84
CA ALA A 138 0.15 -0.92 19.28
C ALA A 138 -1.21 -0.73 18.61
N GLU A 139 -1.98 0.30 18.98
CA GLU A 139 -3.30 0.53 18.43
C GLU A 139 -3.25 1.24 17.08
N LEU A 140 -3.67 0.55 16.02
CA LEU A 140 -3.77 1.14 14.69
C LEU A 140 -4.96 2.08 14.59
N ARG A 141 -4.83 3.10 13.75
CA ARG A 141 -5.87 4.10 13.53
C ARG A 141 -7.06 3.49 12.76
N SER A 142 -8.27 4.02 13.00
CA SER A 142 -9.47 3.66 12.22
C SER A 142 -9.32 4.07 10.76
N VAL A 143 -10.07 3.43 9.84
CA VAL A 143 -10.18 3.84 8.43
C VAL A 143 -10.69 5.28 8.26
N ASP A 144 -11.46 5.77 9.24
CA ASP A 144 -11.98 7.14 9.27
C ASP A 144 -11.01 8.16 9.89
N ALA A 145 -9.80 7.73 10.27
CA ALA A 145 -8.83 8.63 10.86
C ALA A 145 -8.53 9.81 9.93
N PRO A 146 -8.44 11.05 10.44
CA PRO A 146 -8.13 12.22 9.63
C PRO A 146 -6.88 12.01 8.76
N TRP A 147 -6.92 12.52 7.54
CA TRP A 147 -5.76 12.55 6.63
C TRP A 147 -5.50 14.00 6.23
N PRO A 148 -4.76 14.77 7.05
CA PRO A 148 -4.59 16.21 6.85
C PRO A 148 -3.97 16.56 5.50
N ASP A 149 -2.99 15.76 5.06
CA ASP A 149 -2.24 15.97 3.83
C ASP A 149 -2.83 15.23 2.61
N ARG A 150 -4.11 14.81 2.67
CA ARG A 150 -4.75 14.13 1.52
C ARG A 150 -4.69 15.06 0.29
N PRO A 151 -4.10 14.65 -0.85
CA PRO A 151 -4.00 15.52 -2.01
C PRO A 151 -5.37 15.85 -2.58
N THR A 152 -5.64 17.12 -2.87
CA THR A 152 -6.91 17.58 -3.47
C THR A 152 -6.74 18.17 -4.88
N ASP A 153 -5.54 18.67 -5.19
CA ASP A 153 -5.32 19.50 -6.38
C ASP A 153 -5.41 18.71 -7.68
N PHE A 154 -4.89 17.48 -7.73
CA PHE A 154 -4.99 16.64 -8.94
C PHE A 154 -6.43 16.20 -9.22
N ALA A 155 -7.15 15.76 -8.19
CA ALA A 155 -8.56 15.38 -8.29
C ALA A 155 -9.44 16.57 -8.76
N ALA A 156 -9.19 17.76 -8.21
CA ALA A 156 -9.87 18.99 -8.62
C ALA A 156 -9.64 19.31 -10.11
N ARG A 157 -8.40 19.14 -10.62
CA ARG A 157 -8.10 19.35 -12.04
C ARG A 157 -8.80 18.34 -12.96
N LYS A 158 -8.95 17.08 -12.53
CA LYS A 158 -9.66 16.04 -13.30
C LYS A 158 -11.16 16.31 -13.37
N ALA A 159 -11.77 16.82 -12.29
CA ALA A 159 -13.18 17.17 -12.24
C ALA A 159 -13.57 18.40 -13.11
N HIS A 160 -12.59 19.22 -13.52
CA HIS A 160 -12.78 20.40 -14.37
C HIS A 160 -12.47 20.17 -15.86
N ARG A 161 -12.19 18.92 -16.27
CA ARG A 161 -12.02 18.53 -17.67
C ARG A 161 -13.22 17.74 -18.15
#